data_AF-A0A2V8TVC8-F1
#
_entry.id   AF-A0A2V8TVC8-F1
#
_cell.length_a   1.000
_cell.length_b   1.000
_cell.length_c   1.000
_cell.angle_alpha   90.00
_cell.angle_beta   90.00
_cell.angle_gamma   90.00
#
_symmetry.space_group_name_H-M   'P 1'
#
loop_
_entity.id
_entity.type
_entity.pdbx_description
1 polymer ?
#
loop_
_entity_poly.entity_id
_entity_poly.type
_entity_poly.pdbx_seq_one_letter_code
_entity_poly.pdbx_strand_id
1 'polypeptide(L)'
;MAVHDGTASSHSGRHQEGHQGGSHHGCAICGYQDNGEIAHIEAVADTLNNSPDNLIFLCPNHHTKYDLGKPSSNITPEVVRAAKLMKRSTRQRIMRHEANATKLFLGVTSLLKGIEQKLKKEGTSGDLAQVYMTETRSLMERMPDLIANASEAATADKDLGEVGAAIVQQIPVRAGAAR
;
A
#
# COMPACT_ATOMS: atom_id res chain seq x y z
N MET A 1 60.77 -15.47 11.38
CA MET A 1 60.12 -14.24 10.87
C MET A 1 58.76 -14.63 10.37
N ALA A 2 57.77 -13.86 10.77
CA ALA A 2 56.36 -14.20 10.71
C ALA A 2 55.72 -13.81 9.36
N VAL A 3 54.54 -14.41 9.13
CA VAL A 3 53.38 -13.93 8.35
C VAL A 3 53.51 -13.77 6.82
N HIS A 4 52.47 -13.96 5.99
CA HIS A 4 51.01 -14.01 6.18
C HIS A 4 50.37 -14.97 5.17
N ASP A 5 49.43 -15.78 5.65
CA ASP A 5 48.47 -16.56 4.87
C ASP A 5 47.26 -15.65 4.59
N GLY A 6 46.96 -15.39 3.31
CA GLY A 6 45.95 -14.43 2.87
C GLY A 6 44.69 -15.13 2.38
N THR A 7 43.83 -15.57 3.31
CA THR A 7 42.48 -16.06 2.98
C THR A 7 41.48 -14.90 3.06
N ALA A 8 40.97 -14.51 1.89
CA ALA A 8 39.88 -13.56 1.76
C ALA A 8 38.58 -14.20 2.29
N SER A 9 38.17 -13.81 3.50
CA SER A 9 36.85 -14.12 4.03
C SER A 9 35.82 -13.20 3.36
N SER A 10 35.03 -13.78 2.44
CA SER A 10 33.83 -13.16 1.91
C SER A 10 32.79 -13.05 3.02
N HIS A 11 32.69 -11.87 3.63
CA HIS A 11 31.54 -11.50 4.45
C HIS A 11 30.31 -11.43 3.54
N SER A 12 29.53 -12.51 3.48
CA SER A 12 28.18 -12.46 2.93
C SER A 12 27.35 -11.58 3.88
N GLY A 13 27.11 -10.33 3.47
CA GLY A 13 26.20 -9.43 4.15
C GLY A 13 24.82 -10.07 4.24
N ARG A 14 24.45 -10.52 5.44
CA ARG A 14 23.06 -10.83 5.76
C ARG A 14 22.29 -9.51 5.70
N HIS A 15 21.63 -9.26 4.57
CA HIS A 15 20.58 -8.26 4.48
C HIS A 15 19.53 -8.62 5.54
N GLN A 16 19.52 -7.88 6.64
CA GLN A 16 18.44 -7.95 7.60
C GLN A 16 17.20 -7.41 6.90
N GLU A 17 16.27 -8.30 6.57
CA GLU A 17 14.91 -7.95 6.19
C GLU A 17 14.20 -7.37 7.42
N GLY A 18 14.52 -6.11 7.73
CA GLY A 18 13.92 -5.36 8.82
C GLY A 18 12.45 -5.12 8.52
N HIS A 19 11.61 -5.59 9.43
CA HIS A 19 10.16 -5.50 9.44
C HIS A 19 9.62 -4.11 8.96
N GLN A 20 9.24 -4.03 7.69
CA GLN A 20 8.71 -2.84 7.00
C GLN A 20 7.22 -2.58 7.34
N GLY A 21 6.83 -2.77 8.60
CA GLY A 21 5.42 -2.84 9.01
C GLY A 21 4.61 -1.53 8.86
N GLY A 22 5.25 -0.39 8.62
CA GLY A 22 4.57 0.92 8.59
C GLY A 22 4.99 1.91 7.50
N SER A 23 6.12 1.68 6.80
CA SER A 23 6.56 2.55 5.71
C SER A 23 6.42 1.83 4.38
N HIS A 24 5.52 2.31 3.52
CA HIS A 24 5.49 1.90 2.12
C HIS A 24 6.84 2.15 1.47
N HIS A 25 7.68 1.10 1.41
CA HIS A 25 8.91 0.92 0.65
C HIS A 25 9.79 2.16 0.39
N GLY A 26 9.75 3.18 1.26
CA GLY A 26 10.34 4.47 0.91
C GLY A 26 10.24 5.54 1.98
N CYS A 27 11.21 6.44 1.95
CA CYS A 27 11.44 7.50 2.93
C CYS A 27 10.14 8.23 3.30
N ALA A 28 9.91 8.42 4.60
CA ALA A 28 8.72 9.10 5.09
C ALA A 28 8.56 10.53 4.57
N ILE A 29 9.68 11.19 4.26
CA ILE A 29 9.71 12.59 3.83
C ILE A 29 9.63 12.73 2.30
N CYS A 30 10.50 12.05 1.55
CA CYS A 30 10.62 12.25 0.10
C CYS A 30 10.19 11.06 -0.75
N GLY A 31 9.82 9.93 -0.14
CA GLY A 31 9.40 8.74 -0.88
C GLY A 31 10.50 7.92 -1.55
N TYR A 32 11.78 8.33 -1.46
CA TYR A 32 12.92 7.56 -2.02
C TYR A 32 12.95 6.13 -1.49
N GLN A 33 13.08 5.14 -2.39
CA GLN A 33 12.83 3.73 -2.10
C GLN A 33 14.08 2.85 -2.06
N ASP A 34 15.18 3.27 -2.68
CA ASP A 34 16.30 2.37 -2.96
C ASP A 34 17.24 2.14 -1.76
N ASN A 35 17.30 3.09 -0.82
CA ASN A 35 18.13 2.98 0.38
C ASN A 35 17.57 3.85 1.52
N GLY A 36 17.64 3.33 2.74
CA GLY A 36 17.23 4.01 3.95
C GLY A 36 17.37 3.15 5.19
N GLU A 37 17.16 3.79 6.33
CA GLU A 37 17.33 3.20 7.66
C GLU A 37 16.09 3.47 8.50
N ILE A 38 15.86 2.60 9.49
CA ILE A 38 14.82 2.80 10.49
C ILE A 38 15.40 3.69 11.59
N ALA A 39 14.80 4.85 11.77
CA ALA A 39 15.12 5.83 12.80
C ALA A 39 14.08 5.79 13.91
N HIS A 40 14.49 6.08 15.14
CA HIS A 40 13.57 6.40 16.23
C HIS A 40 13.09 7.84 16.09
N ILE A 41 11.79 8.08 16.27
CA ILE A 41 11.23 9.43 16.29
C ILE A 41 11.64 10.11 17.60
N GLU A 42 11.47 9.41 18.72
CA GLU A 42 11.92 9.84 20.04
C GLU A 42 13.06 8.94 20.48
N ALA A 43 14.14 9.51 20.99
CA ALA A 43 15.32 8.74 21.35
C ALA A 43 14.98 7.65 22.38
N VAL A 44 15.44 6.43 22.13
CA VAL A 44 15.25 5.30 23.06
C VAL A 44 15.98 5.55 24.37
N ALA A 45 17.10 6.27 24.34
CA ALA A 45 17.83 6.65 25.55
C ALA A 45 16.96 7.44 26.54
N ASP A 46 16.03 8.25 26.03
CA ASP A 46 15.20 9.13 26.85
C ASP A 46 13.85 8.50 27.21
N THR A 47 13.33 7.61 26.37
CA THR A 47 11.95 7.11 26.47
C THR A 47 11.82 5.62 26.70
N LEU A 48 12.89 4.84 26.48
CA LEU A 48 12.89 3.38 26.40
C LEU A 48 11.86 2.80 25.41
N ASN A 49 11.35 3.62 24.49
CA ASN A 49 10.26 3.26 23.60
C ASN A 49 10.80 2.70 22.28
N ASN A 50 10.87 1.37 22.15
CA ASN A 50 11.23 0.71 20.88
C ASN A 50 10.00 0.18 20.12
N SER A 51 8.81 0.71 20.40
CA SER A 51 7.58 0.32 19.69
C SER A 51 7.69 0.65 18.21
N PRO A 52 7.07 -0.14 17.30
CA PRO A 52 6.88 0.25 15.91
C PRO A 52 6.24 1.64 15.75
N ASP A 53 5.44 2.10 16.73
CA ASP A 53 4.88 3.44 16.78
C ASP A 53 5.91 4.55 17.01
N ASN A 54 7.12 4.22 17.47
CA ASN A 54 8.27 5.12 17.56
C ASN A 54 9.28 4.98 16.41
N LEU A 55 9.06 4.06 15.46
CA LEU A 55 10.00 3.81 14.35
C LEU A 55 9.56 4.45 13.03
N ILE A 56 10.48 5.02 12.27
CA ILE A 56 10.18 5.60 10.95
C ILE A 56 11.31 5.30 9.95
N PHE A 57 10.96 5.04 8.69
CA PHE A 57 11.95 4.79 7.64
C PHE A 57 12.33 6.10 6.94
N LEU A 58 13.63 6.42 6.91
CA LEU A 58 14.19 7.61 6.28
C LEU A 58 15.33 7.23 5.33
N CYS A 59 15.45 7.91 4.20
CA CYS A 59 16.64 7.76 3.34
C CYS A 59 17.86 8.44 3.99
N PRO A 60 19.11 8.10 3.59
CA PRO A 60 20.32 8.64 4.24
C PRO A 60 20.32 10.18 4.32
N ASN A 61 19.88 10.86 3.27
CA ASN A 61 19.80 12.32 3.22
C ASN A 61 18.85 12.91 4.27
N HIS A 62 17.71 12.28 4.54
CA HIS A 62 16.75 12.76 5.52
C HIS A 62 17.05 12.24 6.92
N HIS A 63 17.63 11.04 7.04
CA HIS A 63 18.07 10.47 8.31
C HIS A 63 19.15 11.35 8.95
N THR A 64 20.22 11.65 8.20
CA THR A 64 21.30 12.53 8.68
C THR A 64 20.82 13.95 9.02
N LYS A 65 19.87 14.50 8.25
CA LYS A 65 19.31 15.83 8.53
C LYS A 65 18.46 15.84 9.80
N TYR A 66 17.80 14.73 10.10
CA TYR A 66 16.99 14.57 11.29
C TYR A 66 17.88 14.49 12.54
N ASP A 67 18.87 13.61 12.54
CA ASP A 67 19.77 13.41 13.69
C ASP A 67 20.62 14.63 14.01
N LEU A 68 21.13 15.31 12.98
CA LEU A 68 22.06 16.43 13.17
C LEU A 68 21.37 17.77 13.46
N GLY A 69 20.03 17.85 13.41
CA GLY A 69 19.26 19.03 13.80
C GLY A 69 19.77 20.36 13.25
N LYS A 70 20.28 20.39 12.00
CA LYS A 70 20.91 21.60 11.44
C LYS A 70 19.90 22.76 11.43
N PRO A 71 20.29 23.99 11.81
CA PRO A 71 19.36 25.12 11.95
C PRO A 71 18.65 25.56 10.66
N SER A 72 19.11 25.09 9.49
CA SER A 72 18.46 25.30 8.18
C SER A 72 17.64 24.10 7.69
N SER A 73 17.55 23.02 8.46
CA SER A 73 16.78 21.83 8.12
C SER A 73 15.30 22.08 8.44
N ASN A 74 14.44 21.89 7.44
CA ASN A 74 12.98 21.86 7.60
C ASN A 74 12.47 20.51 8.13
N ILE A 75 13.36 19.62 8.57
CA ILE A 75 13.02 18.27 9.06
C ILE A 75 13.08 18.30 10.58
N THR A 76 11.93 18.59 11.21
CA THR A 76 11.77 18.59 12.68
C THR A 76 11.06 17.32 13.15
N PRO A 77 11.11 16.98 14.45
CA PRO A 77 10.34 15.87 15.03
C PRO A 77 8.85 15.95 14.73
N GLU A 78 8.27 17.15 14.71
CA GLU A 78 6.86 17.39 14.37
C GLU A 78 6.56 17.00 12.92
N VAL A 79 7.43 17.38 11.99
CA VAL A 79 7.30 17.02 10.56
C VAL A 79 7.40 15.50 10.39
N VAL A 80 8.35 14.85 11.08
CA VAL A 80 8.53 13.41 11.05
C VAL A 80 7.32 12.67 11.62
N ARG A 81 6.78 13.12 12.76
CA ARG A 81 5.52 12.58 13.34
C ARG A 81 4.34 12.75 12.40
N ALA A 82 4.17 13.94 11.81
CA ALA A 82 3.10 14.22 10.86
C ALA A 82 3.20 13.31 9.62
N ALA A 83 4.41 13.18 9.05
CA ALA A 83 4.66 12.29 7.92
C ALA A 83 4.31 10.82 8.25
N LYS A 84 4.69 10.34 9.44
CA LYS A 84 4.32 9.00 9.89
C LYS A 84 2.80 8.82 10.02
N LEU A 85 2.13 9.76 10.66
CA LEU A 85 0.68 9.70 10.86
C LEU A 85 -0.05 9.66 9.51
N MET A 86 0.36 10.52 8.57
CA MET A 86 -0.18 10.54 7.21
C MET A 86 0.03 9.21 6.49
N LYS A 87 1.24 8.63 6.53
CA LYS A 87 1.53 7.34 5.90
C LYS A 87 0.72 6.20 6.52
N ARG A 88 0.59 6.17 7.85
CA ARG A 88 -0.24 5.21 8.57
C ARG A 88 -1.71 5.33 8.17
N SER A 89 -2.26 6.54 8.18
CA SER A 89 -3.66 6.80 7.79
C SER A 89 -3.92 6.35 6.36
N THR A 90 -3.04 6.74 5.42
CA THR A 90 -3.12 6.34 4.01
C THR A 90 -3.10 4.82 3.86
N ARG A 91 -2.19 4.12 4.56
CA ARG A 91 -2.13 2.65 4.53
C ARG A 91 -3.40 2.01 5.09
N GLN A 92 -3.93 2.50 6.21
CA GLN A 92 -5.19 1.99 6.76
C GLN A 92 -6.35 2.14 5.77
N ARG A 93 -6.40 3.25 5.03
CA ARG A 93 -7.40 3.48 3.99
C ARG A 93 -7.25 2.51 2.83
N ILE A 94 -6.03 2.35 2.30
CA ILE A 94 -5.74 1.39 1.23
C ILE A 94 -6.15 -0.04 1.65
N MET A 95 -5.76 -0.47 2.85
CA MET A 95 -6.11 -1.82 3.33
C MET A 95 -7.62 -2.03 3.46
N ARG A 96 -8.38 -1.00 3.86
CA ARG A 96 -9.85 -1.08 3.90
C ARG A 96 -10.43 -1.26 2.49
N HIS A 97 -9.93 -0.51 1.52
CA HIS A 97 -10.33 -0.62 0.12
C HIS A 97 -9.98 -1.99 -0.46
N GLU A 98 -8.76 -2.47 -0.25
CA GLU A 98 -8.31 -3.81 -0.65
C GLU A 98 -9.15 -4.93 -0.02
N ALA A 99 -9.48 -4.80 1.27
CA ALA A 99 -10.33 -5.76 1.97
C ALA A 99 -11.77 -5.77 1.41
N ASN A 100 -12.33 -4.60 1.11
CA ASN A 100 -13.67 -4.48 0.53
C ASN A 100 -13.72 -5.07 -0.88
N ALA A 101 -12.73 -4.78 -1.73
CA ALA A 101 -12.61 -5.39 -3.05
C ALA A 101 -12.49 -6.91 -2.96
N THR A 102 -11.68 -7.42 -2.03
CA THR A 102 -11.52 -8.86 -1.78
C THR A 102 -12.84 -9.52 -1.38
N LYS A 103 -13.59 -8.90 -0.47
CA LYS A 103 -14.92 -9.40 -0.05
C LYS A 103 -15.90 -9.46 -1.22
N LEU A 104 -15.91 -8.43 -2.07
CA LEU A 104 -16.73 -8.41 -3.28
C LEU A 104 -16.37 -9.56 -4.22
N PHE A 105 -15.09 -9.76 -4.52
CA PHE A 105 -14.65 -10.86 -5.40
C PHE A 105 -14.99 -12.24 -4.82
N LEU A 106 -14.84 -12.43 -3.50
CA LEU A 106 -15.27 -13.65 -2.83
C LEU A 106 -16.79 -13.87 -2.95
N GLY A 107 -17.59 -12.81 -2.81
CA GLY A 107 -19.04 -12.85 -2.99
C GLY A 107 -19.44 -13.27 -4.41
N VAL A 108 -18.86 -12.63 -5.43
CA VAL A 108 -19.10 -12.97 -6.84
C VAL A 108 -18.67 -14.41 -7.14
N THR A 109 -17.50 -14.83 -6.66
CA THR A 109 -17.01 -16.21 -6.85
C THR A 109 -17.97 -17.22 -6.21
N SER A 110 -18.48 -16.91 -5.02
CA SER A 110 -19.43 -17.79 -4.32
C SER A 110 -20.77 -17.88 -5.05
N LEU A 111 -21.26 -16.76 -5.59
CA LEU A 111 -22.47 -16.72 -6.42
C LEU A 111 -22.31 -17.60 -7.67
N LEU A 112 -21.20 -17.45 -8.40
CA LEU A 112 -20.91 -18.24 -9.60
C LEU A 112 -20.84 -19.74 -9.29
N LYS A 113 -20.17 -20.13 -8.19
CA LYS A 113 -20.16 -21.52 -7.72
C LYS A 113 -21.55 -22.03 -7.37
N GLY A 114 -22.39 -21.21 -6.76
CA GLY A 114 -23.77 -21.57 -6.45
C GLY A 114 -24.61 -21.83 -7.71
N ILE A 115 -24.47 -20.99 -8.73
CA ILE A 115 -25.12 -21.17 -10.04
C ILE A 115 -24.64 -22.46 -10.71
N GLU A 116 -23.32 -22.68 -10.75
CA GLU A 116 -22.72 -23.89 -11.33
C GLU A 116 -23.24 -25.17 -10.66
N GLN A 117 -23.33 -25.19 -9.32
CA GLN A 117 -23.83 -26.33 -8.57
C GLN A 117 -25.31 -26.62 -8.83
N LYS A 118 -26.15 -25.58 -8.95
CA LYS A 118 -27.56 -25.73 -9.30
C LYS A 118 -27.73 -26.32 -10.69
N LEU A 119 -26.99 -25.80 -11.68
CA LEU A 119 -26.96 -26.33 -13.05
C LEU A 119 -26.56 -27.82 -13.10
N LYS A 120 -25.57 -28.23 -12.29
CA LYS A 120 -25.14 -29.63 -12.20
C LYS A 120 -26.15 -30.55 -11.52
N LYS A 121 -26.87 -30.06 -10.50
CA LYS A 121 -27.83 -30.87 -9.72
C LYS A 121 -29.19 -31.02 -10.37
N GLU A 122 -29.71 -29.96 -11.01
CA GLU A 122 -31.10 -29.93 -11.45
C GLU A 122 -31.35 -30.56 -12.82
N GLY A 123 -30.32 -31.09 -13.52
CA GLY A 123 -30.52 -31.71 -14.84
C GLY A 123 -31.20 -30.73 -15.80
N THR A 124 -30.51 -29.63 -16.07
CA THR A 124 -31.10 -28.41 -16.66
C THR A 124 -31.90 -28.68 -17.94
N SER A 125 -33.17 -28.29 -17.98
CA SER A 125 -33.85 -28.06 -19.26
C SER A 125 -33.09 -26.98 -20.03
N GLY A 126 -33.04 -27.06 -21.37
CA GLY A 126 -32.31 -26.08 -22.18
C GLY A 126 -32.66 -24.62 -21.84
N ASP A 127 -33.92 -24.38 -21.50
CA ASP A 127 -34.46 -23.06 -21.16
C ASP A 127 -33.89 -22.50 -19.84
N LEU A 128 -33.76 -23.33 -18.80
CA LEU A 128 -33.20 -22.90 -17.49
C LEU A 128 -31.70 -22.54 -17.62
N ALA A 129 -30.95 -23.29 -18.42
CA ALA A 129 -29.54 -22.99 -18.69
C ALA A 129 -29.41 -21.63 -19.38
N GLN A 130 -30.34 -21.34 -20.32
CA GLN A 130 -30.36 -20.10 -21.07
C GLN A 130 -30.72 -18.88 -20.19
N VAL A 131 -31.62 -19.05 -19.22
CA VAL A 131 -31.92 -18.02 -18.21
C VAL A 131 -30.68 -17.70 -17.37
N TYR A 132 -30.00 -18.72 -16.81
CA TYR A 132 -28.80 -18.48 -16.00
C TYR A 132 -27.66 -17.83 -16.78
N MET A 133 -27.47 -18.21 -18.05
CA MET A 133 -26.47 -17.58 -18.93
C MET A 133 -26.82 -16.12 -19.23
N THR A 134 -28.10 -15.80 -19.39
CA THR A 134 -28.58 -14.43 -19.62
C THR A 134 -28.36 -13.55 -18.38
N GLU A 135 -28.71 -14.05 -17.19
CA GLU A 135 -28.48 -13.32 -15.93
C GLU A 135 -26.99 -13.12 -15.65
N THR A 136 -26.16 -14.13 -15.91
CA THR A 136 -24.71 -14.01 -15.77
C THR A 136 -24.15 -12.95 -16.73
N ARG A 137 -24.64 -12.92 -17.98
CA ARG A 137 -24.25 -11.91 -18.96
C ARG A 137 -24.66 -10.51 -18.53
N SER A 138 -25.91 -10.33 -18.10
CA SER A 138 -26.43 -9.05 -17.59
C SER A 138 -25.61 -8.53 -16.40
N LEU A 139 -25.21 -9.43 -15.48
CA LEU A 139 -24.33 -9.07 -14.37
C LEU A 139 -22.95 -8.60 -14.86
N MET A 140 -22.37 -9.30 -15.83
CA MET A 140 -21.07 -8.93 -16.41
C MET A 140 -21.15 -7.63 -17.22
N GLU A 141 -22.26 -7.36 -17.89
CA GLU A 141 -22.53 -6.11 -18.61
C GLU A 141 -22.63 -4.91 -17.67
N ARG A 142 -23.09 -5.12 -16.43
CA ARG A 142 -23.14 -4.07 -15.38
C ARG A 142 -21.83 -3.89 -14.61
N MET A 143 -20.84 -4.76 -14.85
CA MET A 143 -19.54 -4.68 -14.19
C MET A 143 -18.81 -3.33 -14.44
N PRO A 144 -18.80 -2.76 -15.67
CA PRO A 144 -18.20 -1.45 -15.92
C PRO A 144 -18.83 -0.33 -15.07
N ASP A 145 -20.15 -0.32 -14.92
CA ASP A 145 -20.86 0.68 -14.10
C ASP A 145 -20.51 0.52 -12.61
N LEU A 146 -20.40 -0.72 -12.14
CA LEU A 146 -19.96 -1.00 -10.77
C LEU A 146 -18.52 -0.53 -10.53
N ILE A 147 -17.64 -0.71 -11.53
CA ILE A 147 -16.26 -0.21 -11.49
C ILE A 147 -16.26 1.33 -11.49
N ALA A 148 -17.08 1.97 -12.32
CA ALA A 148 -17.20 3.42 -12.38
C ALA A 148 -17.68 4.01 -11.04
N ASN A 149 -18.74 3.45 -10.47
CA ASN A 149 -19.28 3.85 -9.17
C ASN A 149 -18.28 3.63 -8.03
N ALA A 150 -17.54 2.51 -8.05
CA ALA A 150 -16.48 2.26 -7.08
C ALA A 150 -15.33 3.28 -7.21
N SER A 151 -14.98 3.66 -8.45
CA SER A 151 -13.98 4.69 -8.71
C SER A 151 -14.44 6.08 -8.28
N GLU A 152 -15.72 6.40 -8.45
CA GLU A 152 -16.33 7.64 -7.96
C GLU A 152 -16.34 7.70 -6.43
N ALA A 153 -16.77 6.62 -5.77
CA ALA A 153 -16.73 6.52 -4.31
C ALA A 153 -15.29 6.65 -3.76
N ALA A 154 -14.31 6.05 -4.43
CA ALA A 154 -12.90 6.18 -4.08
C ALA A 154 -12.36 7.61 -4.27
N THR A 155 -12.85 8.34 -5.27
CA THR A 155 -12.48 9.75 -5.50
C THR A 155 -13.22 10.73 -4.60
N ALA A 156 -14.40 10.36 -4.10
CA ALA A 156 -15.16 11.10 -3.08
C ALA A 156 -14.62 10.89 -1.66
N ASP A 157 -13.86 9.82 -1.41
CA ASP A 157 -13.08 9.58 -0.20
C ASP A 157 -11.88 10.56 -0.11
N LYS A 158 -12.15 11.87 -0.15
CA LYS A 158 -11.17 12.95 0.01
C LYS A 158 -11.08 13.36 1.48
N ASP A 159 -10.42 12.53 2.27
CA ASP A 159 -9.88 12.97 3.56
C ASP A 159 -8.36 13.13 3.47
N LEU A 160 -7.92 14.02 2.56
CA LEU A 160 -6.51 14.42 2.41
C LEU A 160 -6.31 15.93 2.26
N GLY A 161 -7.38 16.74 2.27
CA GLY A 161 -7.28 18.19 2.08
C GLY A 161 -6.39 18.59 0.89
N GLU A 162 -5.46 19.51 1.12
CA GLU A 162 -4.50 20.00 0.12
C GLU A 162 -3.56 18.91 -0.42
N VAL A 163 -3.26 17.89 0.39
CA VAL A 163 -2.38 16.77 -0.01
C VAL A 163 -3.06 15.89 -1.06
N GLY A 164 -4.38 15.72 -0.94
CA GLY A 164 -5.18 15.00 -1.95
C GLY A 164 -5.15 15.72 -3.30
N ALA A 165 -5.20 17.06 -3.29
CA ALA A 165 -5.09 17.86 -4.51
C ALA A 165 -3.70 17.74 -5.16
N ALA A 166 -2.62 17.74 -4.36
CA ALA A 166 -1.26 17.57 -4.87
C ALA A 166 -1.01 16.18 -5.49
N ILE A 167 -1.58 15.12 -4.90
CA ILE A 167 -1.47 13.76 -5.45
C ILE A 167 -2.19 13.65 -6.80
N VAL A 168 -3.39 14.23 -6.95
CA VAL A 168 -4.14 14.22 -8.21
C VAL A 168 -3.35 14.87 -9.36
N GLN A 169 -2.54 15.90 -9.07
CA GLN A 169 -1.69 16.55 -10.07
C GLN A 169 -0.52 15.67 -10.56
N GLN A 170 -0.12 14.67 -9.77
CA GLN A 170 1.00 13.77 -10.06
C GLN A 170 0.55 12.44 -10.69
N ILE A 171 -0.76 12.12 -10.66
CA ILE A 171 -1.28 10.93 -11.32
C ILE A 171 -1.20 11.17 -12.83
N PRO A 172 -0.47 10.35 -13.60
CA PRO A 172 -0.45 10.48 -15.05
C PRO A 172 -1.89 10.32 -15.55
N VAL A 173 -2.44 11.40 -16.12
CA VAL A 173 -3.74 11.37 -16.79
C VAL A 173 -3.65 10.27 -17.82
N ARG A 174 -4.47 9.22 -17.69
CA ARG A 174 -4.63 8.24 -18.76
C ARG A 174 -5.19 8.99 -19.97
N ALA A 175 -4.30 9.39 -20.86
CA ALA A 175 -4.65 9.80 -22.21
C ALA A 175 -5.25 8.56 -22.89
N GLY A 176 -6.58 8.50 -22.96
CA GLY A 176 -7.26 7.39 -23.63
C GLY A 176 -8.62 7.05 -23.04
N ALA A 177 -9.56 7.97 -23.08
CA ALA A 177 -10.97 7.64 -23.20
C ALA A 177 -11.59 8.59 -24.24
N ALA A 178 -12.23 8.00 -25.24
CA ALA A 178 -12.99 8.61 -26.34
C ALA A 178 -12.20 9.23 -27.51
N ARG A 179 -12.03 8.42 -28.57
CA ARG A 179 -12.69 8.68 -29.86
C ARG A 179 -13.29 7.37 -30.38
#